data_AF-A0A538NIP1-F1
#
_entry.id   AF-A0A538NIP1-F1
#
_cell.length_a   1.000
_cell.length_b   1.000
_cell.length_c   1.000
_cell.angle_alpha   90.00
_cell.angle_beta   90.00
_cell.angle_gamma   90.00
#
_symmetry.space_group_name_H-M   'P 1'
#
loop_
_entity.id
_entity.type
_entity.pdbx_description
1 polymer ?
#
loop_
_entity_poly.entity_id
_entity_poly.type
_entity_poly.pdbx_seq_one_letter_code
_entity_poly.pdbx_strand_id
1 'polypeptide(L)'
;MKFSISSSSPSETRFRVELSRRQPPDVDRKGSWAMQSRRFSGLPLIGVLAVIYFIAGKLGLMLASLHASASPVWPPAGIALAALLLLGYRAWPAIFIGAFLVNVTTAGNVATSFAIGTGNTLEALAGAWLVNRFAGGTNVFDRPQGVFKFALAAGISTILSPAFGVTSLEVTSFADWANYGAIWLTWWLGDVTGDFVFTPLVLLWSVASKRRWNKKEAAEVGALLLLLVLLSGVVFGGWPAVSARNYPIALIFGPVVIWTAFRFTQRETATGIFIMSA
;
A
#
# COMPACT_ATOMS: atom_id res chain seq x y z
N MET A 1 -87.79 3.99 -1.18
CA MET A 1 -87.31 5.38 -1.31
C MET A 1 -86.84 5.86 0.06
N LYS A 2 -85.52 5.84 0.31
CA LYS A 2 -84.74 6.78 1.16
C LYS A 2 -83.37 6.17 1.48
N PHE A 3 -82.35 6.93 1.11
CA PHE A 3 -80.93 6.74 1.42
C PHE A 3 -80.72 6.74 2.95
N SER A 4 -79.89 5.83 3.45
CA SER A 4 -79.27 5.96 4.78
C SER A 4 -77.79 6.27 4.57
N ILE A 5 -77.43 7.52 4.86
CA ILE A 5 -76.04 8.01 4.92
C ILE A 5 -75.50 7.56 6.27
N SER A 6 -74.67 6.53 6.29
CA SER A 6 -73.91 6.15 7.49
C SER A 6 -72.68 7.04 7.59
N SER A 7 -72.73 7.97 8.54
CA SER A 7 -71.66 8.86 8.98
C SER A 7 -70.45 8.07 9.51
N SER A 8 -69.36 8.02 8.75
CA SER A 8 -68.05 7.62 9.26
C SER A 8 -67.50 8.71 10.18
N SER A 9 -67.16 8.32 11.41
CA SER A 9 -66.59 9.18 12.46
C SER A 9 -65.32 9.93 11.97
N PRO A 10 -65.11 11.21 12.34
CA PRO A 10 -63.91 11.98 11.97
C PRO A 10 -62.58 11.33 12.40
N SER A 11 -62.60 10.44 13.40
CA SER A 11 -61.41 9.76 13.92
C SER A 11 -60.91 8.62 13.03
N GLU A 12 -61.82 7.87 12.38
CA GLU A 12 -61.45 6.75 11.51
C GLU A 12 -60.89 7.23 10.16
N THR A 13 -61.44 8.33 9.63
CA THR A 13 -60.91 8.95 8.41
C THR A 13 -59.51 9.52 8.65
N ARG A 14 -59.23 10.10 9.83
CA ARG A 14 -57.87 10.54 10.19
C ARG A 14 -56.90 9.37 10.29
N PHE A 15 -57.29 8.26 10.92
CA PHE A 15 -56.41 7.10 11.07
C PHE A 15 -56.04 6.43 9.73
N ARG A 16 -56.98 6.37 8.77
CA ARG A 16 -56.69 5.89 7.41
C ARG A 16 -55.79 6.82 6.61
N VAL A 17 -55.93 8.14 6.78
CA VAL A 17 -55.05 9.12 6.13
C VAL A 17 -53.64 9.10 6.71
N GLU A 18 -53.49 8.81 8.01
CA GLU A 18 -52.18 8.69 8.67
C GLU A 18 -51.41 7.42 8.24
N LEU A 19 -52.11 6.29 8.09
CA LEU A 19 -51.50 5.00 7.69
C LEU A 19 -51.14 4.95 6.20
N SER A 20 -51.86 5.69 5.34
CA SER A 20 -51.52 5.81 3.91
C SER A 20 -50.36 6.78 3.63
N ARG A 21 -49.90 7.54 4.64
CA ARG A 21 -48.76 8.49 4.53
C ARG A 21 -47.42 7.93 4.99
N ARG A 22 -47.38 6.69 5.51
CA ARG A 22 -46.12 5.99 5.79
C ARG A 22 -45.70 5.17 4.58
N GLN A 23 -45.40 5.88 3.50
CA GLN A 23 -44.52 5.36 2.47
C GLN A 23 -43.16 5.12 3.17
N PRO A 24 -42.58 3.90 3.12
CA PRO A 24 -41.23 3.72 3.62
C PRO A 24 -40.35 4.77 2.94
N PRO A 25 -39.39 5.38 3.66
CA PRO A 25 -38.50 6.34 3.05
C PRO A 25 -37.97 5.71 1.78
N ASP A 26 -38.24 6.38 0.64
CA ASP A 26 -37.65 6.05 -0.63
C ASP A 26 -36.14 6.03 -0.35
N VAL A 27 -35.60 4.81 -0.21
CA VAL A 27 -34.17 4.60 -0.02
C VAL A 27 -33.63 5.04 -1.35
N ASP A 28 -33.30 6.33 -1.40
CA ASP A 28 -32.76 7.04 -2.53
C ASP A 28 -31.63 6.14 -3.02
N ARG A 29 -31.94 5.35 -4.05
CA ARG A 29 -31.02 4.43 -4.72
C ARG A 29 -30.09 5.26 -5.59
N LYS A 30 -29.62 6.39 -5.03
CA LYS A 30 -28.44 7.18 -5.36
C LYS A 30 -27.22 6.63 -4.62
N GLY A 31 -27.22 5.33 -4.36
CA GLY A 31 -26.03 4.50 -4.44
C GLY A 31 -25.96 3.85 -5.81
N SER A 32 -26.25 4.60 -6.88
CA SER A 32 -25.68 4.27 -8.19
C SER A 32 -24.17 4.43 -8.01
N TRP A 33 -23.54 3.37 -7.51
CA TRP A 33 -22.16 3.08 -7.80
C TRP A 33 -22.12 2.99 -9.31
N ALA A 34 -21.97 4.16 -9.93
CA ALA A 34 -21.16 4.25 -11.10
C ALA A 34 -19.81 3.67 -10.67
N MET A 35 -19.69 2.35 -10.76
CA MET A 35 -18.62 1.73 -11.48
C MET A 35 -18.55 2.50 -12.80
N GLN A 36 -17.95 3.69 -12.76
CA GLN A 36 -17.14 4.15 -13.84
C GLN A 36 -16.04 3.11 -13.90
N SER A 37 -16.35 2.00 -14.57
CA SER A 37 -15.42 1.35 -15.46
C SER A 37 -14.92 2.45 -16.37
N ARG A 38 -13.99 3.25 -15.86
CA ARG A 38 -13.15 4.09 -16.68
C ARG A 38 -12.39 3.07 -17.51
N ARG A 39 -12.93 2.87 -18.70
CA ARG A 39 -12.41 2.06 -19.79
C ARG A 39 -11.13 2.72 -20.30
N PHE A 40 -10.22 3.09 -19.40
CA PHE A 40 -8.83 3.34 -19.75
C PHE A 40 -8.29 1.96 -20.08
N SER A 41 -7.89 1.83 -21.33
CA SER A 41 -7.34 0.63 -21.95
C SER A 41 -6.42 -0.09 -20.95
N GLY A 42 -6.81 -1.29 -20.51
CA GLY A 42 -6.09 -2.01 -19.46
C GLY A 42 -4.62 -2.30 -19.84
N LEU A 43 -4.34 -2.40 -21.14
CA LEU A 43 -3.01 -2.69 -21.68
C LEU A 43 -1.96 -1.60 -21.40
N PRO A 44 -2.17 -0.30 -21.75
CA PRO A 44 -1.21 0.75 -21.40
C PRO A 44 -1.05 0.93 -19.89
N LEU A 45 -2.11 0.75 -19.09
CA LEU A 45 -2.01 0.79 -17.63
C LEU A 45 -1.10 -0.33 -17.11
N ILE A 46 -1.29 -1.56 -17.60
CA ILE A 46 -0.44 -2.71 -17.27
C ILE A 46 1.00 -2.45 -17.69
N GLY A 47 1.22 -1.90 -18.90
CA GLY A 47 2.54 -1.58 -19.42
C GLY A 47 3.27 -0.55 -18.55
N VAL A 48 2.61 0.57 -18.23
CA VAL A 48 3.19 1.63 -17.37
C VAL A 48 3.52 1.08 -15.98
N LEU A 49 2.60 0.32 -15.36
CA LEU A 49 2.83 -0.23 -14.04
C LEU A 49 3.97 -1.26 -14.04
N ALA A 50 4.09 -2.09 -15.07
CA ALA A 50 5.20 -3.03 -15.22
C ALA A 50 6.54 -2.29 -15.37
N VAL A 51 6.58 -1.18 -16.12
CA VAL A 51 7.78 -0.33 -16.25
C VAL A 51 8.15 0.32 -14.92
N ILE A 52 7.17 0.88 -14.19
CA ILE A 52 7.41 1.45 -12.85
C ILE A 52 7.97 0.39 -11.90
N TYR A 53 7.35 -0.80 -11.86
CA TYR A 53 7.81 -1.93 -11.06
C TYR A 53 9.25 -2.30 -11.44
N PHE A 54 9.54 -2.40 -12.74
CA PHE A 54 10.85 -2.78 -13.25
C PHE A 54 11.95 -1.78 -12.84
N ILE A 55 11.71 -0.48 -13.04
CA ILE A 55 12.65 0.57 -12.65
C ILE A 55 12.87 0.56 -11.13
N ALA A 56 11.78 0.51 -10.36
CA ALA A 56 11.85 0.45 -8.91
C ALA A 56 12.63 -0.79 -8.41
N GLY A 57 12.46 -1.93 -9.08
CA GLY A 57 13.17 -3.17 -8.76
C GLY A 57 14.66 -3.08 -9.07
N LYS A 58 15.03 -2.53 -10.24
CA LYS A 58 16.45 -2.32 -10.58
C LYS A 58 17.14 -1.35 -9.62
N LEU A 59 16.46 -0.28 -9.19
CA LEU A 59 16.99 0.63 -8.17
C LEU A 59 17.10 -0.06 -6.81
N GLY A 60 16.09 -0.84 -6.40
CA GLY A 60 16.13 -1.61 -5.16
C GLY A 60 17.28 -2.61 -5.12
N LEU A 61 17.58 -3.28 -6.26
CA LEU A 61 18.72 -4.20 -6.36
C LEU A 61 20.09 -3.52 -6.31
N MET A 62 20.20 -2.20 -6.56
CA MET A 62 21.46 -1.48 -6.33
C MET A 62 21.86 -1.43 -4.85
N LEU A 63 20.91 -1.66 -3.94
CA LEU A 63 21.11 -1.71 -2.49
C LEU A 63 21.29 -3.16 -1.98
N ALA A 64 21.24 -4.16 -2.85
CA ALA A 64 21.36 -5.56 -2.48
C ALA A 64 22.79 -5.90 -2.02
N SER A 65 22.92 -6.52 -0.85
CA SER A 65 24.21 -6.77 -0.20
C SER A 65 24.51 -8.24 0.07
N LEU A 66 23.48 -9.07 0.29
CA LEU A 66 23.63 -10.50 0.63
C LEU A 66 23.44 -11.43 -0.56
N HIS A 67 22.55 -11.09 -1.49
CA HIS A 67 22.36 -11.83 -2.75
C HIS A 67 21.91 -10.86 -3.84
N ALA A 68 22.30 -11.10 -5.10
CA ALA A 68 21.97 -10.22 -6.23
C ALA A 68 20.46 -10.04 -6.48
N SER A 69 19.63 -10.87 -5.85
CA SER A 69 18.16 -10.84 -5.93
C SER A 69 17.48 -10.47 -4.62
N ALA A 70 18.22 -10.31 -3.51
CA ALA A 70 17.66 -10.00 -2.19
C ALA A 70 18.15 -8.62 -1.73
N SER A 71 17.22 -7.66 -1.70
CA SER A 71 17.50 -6.29 -1.24
C SER A 71 16.91 -6.05 0.15
N PRO A 72 17.61 -5.33 1.05
CA PRO A 72 17.09 -4.97 2.37
C PRO A 72 15.89 -3.99 2.31
N VAL A 73 15.66 -3.33 1.17
CA VAL A 73 14.47 -2.51 0.92
C VAL A 73 13.95 -2.82 -0.49
N TRP A 74 12.69 -3.26 -0.60
CA TRP A 74 12.10 -3.61 -1.88
C TRP A 74 10.91 -2.71 -2.26
N PRO A 75 11.17 -1.53 -2.88
CA PRO A 75 10.12 -0.61 -3.32
C PRO A 75 9.01 -1.25 -4.18
N PRO A 76 9.29 -2.22 -5.08
CA PRO A 76 8.24 -2.81 -5.91
C PRO A 76 7.13 -3.53 -5.16
N ALA A 77 7.39 -4.14 -4.00
CA ALA A 77 6.37 -4.79 -3.17
C ALA A 77 5.26 -3.78 -2.79
N GLY A 78 5.66 -2.67 -2.18
CA GLY A 78 4.70 -1.66 -1.74
C GLY A 78 3.98 -0.93 -2.88
N ILE A 79 4.64 -0.75 -4.03
CA ILE A 79 4.01 -0.23 -5.25
C ILE A 79 2.97 -1.23 -5.78
N ALA A 80 3.29 -2.53 -5.80
CA ALA A 80 2.39 -3.58 -6.27
C ALA A 80 1.15 -3.68 -5.37
N LEU A 81 1.33 -3.68 -4.05
CA LEU A 81 0.22 -3.70 -3.11
C LEU A 81 -0.68 -2.46 -3.26
N ALA A 82 -0.09 -1.26 -3.34
CA ALA A 82 -0.86 -0.04 -3.56
C ALA A 82 -1.60 -0.04 -4.91
N ALA A 83 -0.96 -0.53 -5.98
CA ALA A 83 -1.56 -0.61 -7.29
C ALA A 83 -2.77 -1.55 -7.30
N LEU A 84 -2.70 -2.69 -6.63
CA LEU A 84 -3.86 -3.60 -6.52
C LEU A 84 -4.99 -3.03 -5.66
N LEU A 85 -4.67 -2.24 -4.63
CA LEU A 85 -5.67 -1.55 -3.81
C LEU A 85 -6.36 -0.42 -4.57
N LEU A 86 -5.65 0.32 -5.43
CA LEU A 86 -6.18 1.45 -6.20
C LEU A 86 -6.84 1.05 -7.52
N LEU A 87 -6.21 0.15 -8.27
CA LEU A 87 -6.59 -0.25 -9.63
C LEU A 87 -7.36 -1.58 -9.65
N GLY A 88 -7.42 -2.26 -8.50
CA GLY A 88 -8.04 -3.57 -8.33
C GLY A 88 -7.17 -4.73 -8.81
N TYR A 89 -7.67 -5.95 -8.59
CA TYR A 89 -6.96 -7.19 -8.91
C TYR A 89 -6.56 -7.35 -10.39
N ARG A 90 -7.17 -6.59 -11.31
CA ARG A 90 -6.87 -6.64 -12.75
C ARG A 90 -5.45 -6.17 -13.10
N ALA A 91 -4.78 -5.46 -12.19
CA ALA A 91 -3.40 -5.01 -12.38
C ALA A 91 -2.34 -6.11 -12.15
N TRP A 92 -2.73 -7.30 -11.68
CA TRP A 92 -1.80 -8.39 -11.38
C TRP A 92 -0.82 -8.76 -12.51
N PRO A 93 -1.19 -8.75 -13.82
CA PRO A 93 -0.25 -9.11 -14.87
C PRO A 93 0.94 -8.13 -14.95
N ALA A 94 0.73 -6.87 -14.58
CA ALA A 94 1.81 -5.87 -14.57
C ALA A 94 2.88 -6.20 -13.53
N ILE A 95 2.46 -6.69 -12.37
CA ILE A 95 3.33 -7.08 -11.26
C ILE A 95 4.15 -8.31 -11.69
N PHE A 96 3.48 -9.32 -12.24
CA PHE A 96 4.14 -10.52 -12.74
C PHE A 96 5.17 -10.19 -13.83
N ILE A 97 4.78 -9.41 -14.85
CA ILE A 97 5.66 -9.02 -15.95
C ILE A 97 6.85 -8.19 -15.42
N GLY A 98 6.60 -7.21 -14.56
CA GLY A 98 7.66 -6.39 -13.95
C GLY A 98 8.65 -7.24 -13.15
N ALA A 99 8.15 -8.11 -12.26
CA ALA A 99 8.97 -9.00 -11.45
C ALA A 99 9.76 -10.01 -12.29
N PHE A 100 9.13 -10.61 -13.29
CA PHE A 100 9.79 -11.51 -14.24
C PHE A 100 10.93 -10.80 -14.98
N LEU A 101 10.68 -9.60 -15.53
CA LEU A 101 11.68 -8.83 -16.26
C LEU A 101 12.85 -8.42 -15.36
N VAL A 102 12.59 -7.99 -14.12
CA VAL A 102 13.65 -7.66 -13.16
C VAL A 102 14.56 -8.85 -12.92
N ASN A 103 13.98 -10.02 -12.67
CA ASN A 103 14.75 -11.22 -12.31
C ASN A 103 15.46 -11.84 -13.51
N VAL A 104 14.81 -11.93 -14.68
CA VAL A 104 15.43 -12.54 -15.86
C VAL A 104 16.59 -11.71 -16.37
N THR A 105 16.51 -10.38 -16.24
CA THR A 105 17.61 -9.46 -16.59
C THR A 105 18.66 -9.32 -15.49
N THR A 106 18.52 -10.03 -14.36
CA THR A 106 19.50 -10.02 -13.26
C THR A 106 20.18 -11.37 -13.10
N ALA A 107 19.40 -12.45 -12.98
CA ALA A 107 19.90 -13.81 -12.79
C ALA A 107 19.99 -14.62 -14.10
N GLY A 108 19.35 -14.17 -15.18
CA GLY A 108 19.41 -14.83 -16.49
C GLY A 108 18.57 -16.12 -16.61
N ASN A 109 18.07 -16.67 -15.51
CA ASN A 109 17.30 -17.92 -15.52
C ASN A 109 15.80 -17.68 -15.65
N VAL A 110 15.19 -18.21 -16.72
CA VAL A 110 13.76 -18.05 -17.00
C VAL A 110 12.87 -18.75 -15.97
N ALA A 111 13.22 -19.98 -15.55
CA ALA A 111 12.42 -20.77 -14.61
C ALA A 111 12.40 -20.12 -13.21
N THR A 112 13.57 -19.73 -12.71
CA THR A 112 13.71 -19.02 -11.43
C THR A 112 12.99 -17.67 -11.48
N SER A 113 13.12 -16.92 -12.58
CA SER A 113 12.44 -15.62 -12.75
C SER A 113 10.92 -15.75 -12.81
N PHE A 114 10.42 -16.83 -13.40
CA PHE A 114 8.99 -17.14 -13.41
C PHE A 114 8.49 -17.42 -11.99
N ALA A 115 9.20 -18.27 -11.22
CA ALA A 115 8.84 -18.59 -9.85
C ALA A 115 8.85 -17.37 -8.92
N ILE A 116 9.90 -16.53 -9.01
CA ILE A 116 9.96 -15.26 -8.27
C ILE A 116 8.80 -14.34 -8.68
N GLY A 117 8.56 -14.20 -9.99
CA GLY A 117 7.44 -13.40 -10.50
C GLY A 117 6.08 -13.87 -9.96
N THR A 118 5.88 -15.18 -9.85
CA THR A 118 4.69 -15.77 -9.23
C THR A 118 4.62 -15.43 -7.74
N GLY A 119 5.70 -15.62 -6.98
CA GLY A 119 5.78 -15.30 -5.56
C GLY A 119 5.38 -13.86 -5.24
N ASN A 120 6.04 -12.90 -5.91
CA ASN A 120 5.78 -11.47 -5.72
C ASN A 120 4.34 -11.08 -6.09
N THR A 121 3.78 -11.71 -7.13
CA THR A 121 2.39 -11.47 -7.54
C THR A 121 1.42 -12.02 -6.51
N LEU A 122 1.66 -13.22 -6.00
CA LEU A 122 0.81 -13.85 -4.98
C LEU A 122 0.85 -13.10 -3.66
N GLU A 123 2.01 -12.61 -3.25
CA GLU A 123 2.16 -11.68 -2.13
C GLU A 123 1.24 -10.48 -2.31
N ALA A 124 1.38 -9.75 -3.41
CA ALA A 124 0.63 -8.51 -3.62
C ALA A 124 -0.89 -8.79 -3.66
N LEU A 125 -1.31 -9.90 -4.29
CA LEU A 125 -2.71 -10.33 -4.34
C LEU A 125 -3.24 -10.69 -2.94
N ALA A 126 -2.48 -11.45 -2.16
CA ALA A 126 -2.84 -11.83 -0.79
C ALA A 126 -2.92 -10.60 0.12
N GLY A 127 -1.93 -9.71 0.04
CA GLY A 127 -1.89 -8.46 0.80
C GLY A 127 -3.08 -7.58 0.46
N ALA A 128 -3.36 -7.37 -0.83
CA ALA A 128 -4.52 -6.60 -1.27
C ALA A 128 -5.84 -7.22 -0.81
N TRP A 129 -5.95 -8.55 -0.84
CA TRP A 129 -7.12 -9.28 -0.34
C TRP A 129 -7.31 -9.11 1.17
N LEU A 130 -6.26 -9.32 1.97
CA LEU A 130 -6.29 -9.16 3.42
C LEU A 130 -6.65 -7.72 3.81
N VAL A 131 -6.02 -6.72 3.18
CA VAL A 131 -6.26 -5.30 3.45
C VAL A 131 -7.70 -4.90 3.06
N ASN A 132 -8.18 -5.33 1.89
CA ASN A 132 -9.57 -5.09 1.49
C ASN A 132 -10.57 -5.76 2.44
N ARG A 133 -10.28 -6.98 2.88
CA ARG A 133 -11.20 -7.78 3.69
C ARG A 133 -11.30 -7.31 5.14
N PHE A 134 -10.18 -6.92 5.74
CA PHE A 134 -10.08 -6.69 7.19
C PHE A 134 -9.81 -5.24 7.56
N ALA A 135 -9.12 -4.49 6.70
CA ALA A 135 -8.58 -3.17 7.02
C ALA A 135 -9.30 -2.02 6.29
N GLY A 136 -10.24 -2.31 5.38
CA GLY A 136 -11.05 -1.30 4.70
C GLY A 136 -10.47 -0.80 3.38
N GLY A 137 -9.55 -1.54 2.77
CA GLY A 137 -9.05 -1.27 1.41
C GLY A 137 -8.32 0.06 1.31
N THR A 138 -8.73 0.92 0.38
CA THR A 138 -8.11 2.24 0.17
C THR A 138 -8.24 3.20 1.36
N ASN A 139 -9.21 2.97 2.24
CA ASN A 139 -9.47 3.81 3.42
C ASN A 139 -8.75 3.29 4.68
N VAL A 140 -7.77 2.40 4.50
CA VAL A 140 -7.09 1.71 5.59
C VAL A 140 -6.39 2.65 6.57
N PHE A 141 -5.97 3.83 6.13
CA PHE A 141 -5.30 4.79 6.99
C PHE A 141 -6.26 5.75 7.71
N ASP A 142 -7.56 5.79 7.36
CA ASP A 142 -8.51 6.73 7.97
C ASP A 142 -8.68 6.56 9.48
N ARG A 143 -8.33 5.38 10.02
CA ARG A 143 -8.43 5.06 11.45
C ARG A 143 -7.15 4.42 11.96
N PRO A 144 -6.74 4.68 13.23
CA PRO A 144 -5.57 4.04 13.82
C PRO A 144 -5.62 2.50 13.79
N GLN A 145 -6.80 1.91 13.99
CA GLN A 145 -6.96 0.45 13.93
C GLN A 145 -6.67 -0.11 12.54
N GLY A 146 -6.91 0.68 11.48
CA GLY A 146 -6.61 0.27 10.11
C GLY A 146 -5.11 0.17 9.86
N VAL A 147 -4.29 1.02 10.49
CA VAL A 147 -2.82 0.96 10.43
C VAL A 147 -2.29 -0.37 10.97
N PHE A 148 -2.78 -0.81 12.14
CA PHE A 148 -2.36 -2.09 12.72
C PHE A 148 -2.81 -3.29 11.87
N LYS A 149 -4.02 -3.23 11.34
CA LYS A 149 -4.54 -4.28 10.45
C LYS A 149 -3.79 -4.32 9.12
N PHE A 150 -3.40 -3.17 8.58
CA PHE A 150 -2.52 -3.07 7.43
C PHE A 150 -1.17 -3.73 7.72
N ALA A 151 -0.52 -3.34 8.81
CA ALA A 151 0.78 -3.88 9.18
C ALA A 151 0.76 -5.42 9.30
N LEU A 152 -0.28 -5.96 9.93
CA LEU A 152 -0.46 -7.42 10.03
C LEU A 152 -0.77 -8.08 8.68
N ALA A 153 -1.67 -7.49 7.89
CA ALA A 153 -2.06 -8.02 6.59
C ALA A 153 -0.89 -8.06 5.60
N ALA A 154 -0.19 -6.92 5.45
CA ALA A 154 0.97 -6.79 4.59
C ALA A 154 2.13 -7.66 5.08
N GLY A 155 2.44 -7.65 6.39
CA GLY A 155 3.52 -8.45 6.95
C GLY A 155 3.32 -9.97 6.83
N ILE A 156 2.07 -10.46 6.80
CA ILE A 156 1.77 -11.87 6.56
C ILE A 156 1.84 -12.20 5.07
N SER A 157 1.35 -11.32 4.19
CA SER A 157 1.37 -11.59 2.75
C SER A 157 2.79 -11.69 2.19
N THR A 158 3.73 -10.95 2.76
CA THR A 158 5.13 -10.92 2.32
C THR A 158 5.90 -12.21 2.56
N ILE A 159 5.31 -13.18 3.27
CA ILE A 159 5.89 -14.52 3.43
C ILE A 159 5.91 -15.26 2.08
N LEU A 160 4.97 -14.95 1.18
CA LEU A 160 4.80 -15.66 -0.09
C LEU A 160 5.95 -15.42 -1.07
N SER A 161 6.42 -14.18 -1.24
CA SER A 161 7.52 -13.86 -2.15
C SER A 161 8.79 -14.66 -1.88
N PRO A 162 9.42 -14.61 -0.68
CA PRO A 162 10.65 -15.33 -0.41
C PRO A 162 10.43 -16.85 -0.34
N ALA A 163 9.23 -17.33 0.00
CA ALA A 163 8.91 -18.76 -0.05
C ALA A 163 8.99 -19.32 -1.48
N PHE A 164 8.55 -18.58 -2.50
CA PHE A 164 8.70 -18.98 -3.89
C PHE A 164 10.08 -18.63 -4.44
N GLY A 165 10.58 -17.42 -4.15
CA GLY A 165 11.81 -16.89 -4.71
C GLY A 165 13.05 -17.63 -4.23
N VAL A 166 13.28 -17.70 -2.92
CA VAL A 166 14.47 -18.34 -2.35
C VAL A 166 14.46 -19.83 -2.62
N THR A 167 13.32 -20.51 -2.44
CA THR A 167 13.19 -21.93 -2.80
C THR A 167 13.54 -22.19 -4.27
N SER A 168 13.12 -21.30 -5.19
CA SER A 168 13.45 -21.46 -6.60
C SER A 168 14.94 -21.27 -6.90
N LEU A 169 15.61 -20.33 -6.24
CA LEU A 169 17.05 -20.09 -6.39
C LEU A 169 17.87 -21.31 -5.93
N GLU A 170 17.44 -21.94 -4.86
CA GLU A 170 18.15 -23.05 -4.22
C GLU A 170 17.98 -24.35 -5.00
N VAL A 171 16.76 -24.63 -5.45
CA VAL A 171 16.46 -25.77 -6.34
C VAL A 171 17.19 -25.65 -7.68
N THR A 172 17.47 -24.43 -8.13
CA THR A 172 18.22 -24.17 -9.38
C THR A 172 19.72 -23.97 -9.17
N SER A 173 20.23 -24.17 -7.94
CA SER A 173 21.64 -24.02 -7.55
C SER A 173 22.23 -22.62 -7.80
N PHE A 174 21.39 -21.59 -7.81
CA PHE A 174 21.81 -20.19 -7.86
C PHE A 174 22.08 -19.60 -6.46
N ALA A 175 21.60 -20.27 -5.40
CA ALA A 175 21.92 -19.98 -4.01
C ALA A 175 22.43 -21.27 -3.32
N ASP A 176 23.08 -21.09 -2.17
CA ASP A 176 23.57 -22.18 -1.32
C ASP A 176 22.61 -22.38 -0.15
N TRP A 177 22.12 -23.62 0.02
CA TRP A 177 21.19 -24.01 1.08
C TRP A 177 21.68 -23.63 2.48
N ALA A 178 23.00 -23.50 2.67
CA ALA A 178 23.58 -23.01 3.92
C ALA A 178 23.15 -21.56 4.26
N ASN A 179 22.85 -20.74 3.24
CA ASN A 179 22.45 -19.35 3.37
C ASN A 179 20.94 -19.13 3.22
N TYR A 180 20.15 -20.19 2.99
CA TYR A 180 18.70 -20.14 2.76
C TYR A 180 17.99 -19.20 3.76
N GLY A 181 18.22 -19.41 5.05
CA GLY A 181 17.55 -18.65 6.11
C GLY A 181 17.91 -17.16 6.10
N ALA A 182 19.18 -16.83 5.83
CA ALA A 182 19.65 -15.45 5.79
C ALA A 182 19.11 -14.70 4.56
N ILE A 183 19.10 -15.36 3.40
CA ILE A 183 18.54 -14.82 2.16
C ILE A 183 17.03 -14.63 2.31
N TRP A 184 16.33 -15.64 2.83
CA TRP A 184 14.89 -15.59 3.09
C TRP A 184 14.52 -14.45 4.03
N LEU A 185 15.24 -14.31 5.15
CA LEU A 185 14.96 -13.25 6.13
C LEU A 185 15.20 -11.85 5.54
N THR A 186 16.29 -11.69 4.79
CA THR A 186 16.62 -10.39 4.16
C THR A 186 15.59 -10.00 3.12
N TRP A 187 15.15 -10.97 2.33
CA TRP A 187 14.12 -10.77 1.32
C TRP A 187 12.77 -10.44 1.96
N TRP A 188 12.35 -11.21 2.97
CA TRP A 188 11.13 -10.92 3.73
C TRP A 188 11.16 -9.52 4.36
N LEU A 189 12.28 -9.14 4.99
CA LEU A 189 12.44 -7.79 5.55
C LEU A 189 12.38 -6.70 4.48
N GLY A 190 12.96 -6.96 3.30
CA GLY A 190 12.90 -6.07 2.15
C GLY A 190 11.47 -5.81 1.69
N ASP A 191 10.68 -6.88 1.54
CA ASP A 191 9.28 -6.82 1.10
C ASP A 191 8.39 -6.13 2.15
N VAL A 192 8.54 -6.48 3.44
CA VAL A 192 7.83 -5.80 4.55
C VAL A 192 8.14 -4.31 4.59
N THR A 193 9.41 -3.94 4.45
CA THR A 193 9.83 -2.54 4.44
C THR A 193 9.27 -1.82 3.21
N GLY A 194 9.28 -2.49 2.05
CA GLY A 194 8.65 -2.03 0.83
C GLY A 194 7.18 -1.67 1.01
N ASP A 195 6.39 -2.60 1.55
CA ASP A 195 4.98 -2.40 1.84
C ASP A 195 4.75 -1.27 2.83
N PHE A 196 5.50 -1.24 3.93
CA PHE A 196 5.29 -0.26 5.00
C PHE A 196 5.67 1.16 4.62
N VAL A 197 6.62 1.32 3.70
CA VAL A 197 7.09 2.63 3.25
C VAL A 197 6.33 3.10 2.02
N PHE A 198 6.24 2.28 0.98
CA PHE A 198 5.76 2.71 -0.33
C PHE A 198 4.24 2.60 -0.47
N THR A 199 3.58 1.61 0.15
CA THR A 199 2.12 1.50 0.05
C THR A 199 1.38 2.70 0.65
N PRO A 200 1.64 3.13 1.91
CA PRO A 200 0.99 4.32 2.44
C PRO A 200 1.33 5.58 1.63
N LEU A 201 2.57 5.73 1.17
CA LEU A 201 2.97 6.86 0.34
C LEU A 201 2.12 6.93 -0.93
N VAL A 202 2.03 5.84 -1.69
CA VAL A 202 1.26 5.80 -2.94
C VAL A 202 -0.23 5.99 -2.66
N LEU A 203 -0.81 5.29 -1.68
CA LEU A 203 -2.25 5.39 -1.37
C LEU A 203 -2.66 6.78 -0.92
N LEU A 204 -1.92 7.36 0.04
CA LEU A 204 -2.27 8.65 0.63
C LEU A 204 -2.13 9.80 -0.38
N TRP A 205 -1.17 9.72 -1.30
CA TRP A 205 -1.02 10.71 -2.37
C TRP A 205 -1.98 10.50 -3.54
N SER A 206 -2.47 9.27 -3.76
CA SER A 206 -3.39 8.96 -4.87
C SER A 206 -4.85 9.31 -4.58
N VAL A 207 -5.27 9.34 -3.32
CA VAL A 207 -6.60 9.84 -2.95
C VAL A 207 -6.58 11.38 -3.00
N ALA A 208 -7.62 12.03 -3.51
CA ALA A 208 -7.66 13.51 -3.55
C ALA A 208 -7.69 14.10 -2.13
N SER A 209 -6.75 15.00 -1.80
CA SER A 209 -6.78 15.72 -0.52
C SER A 209 -7.91 16.75 -0.54
N LYS A 210 -8.78 16.72 0.47
CA LYS A 210 -9.73 17.81 0.70
C LYS A 210 -9.08 19.03 1.37
N ARG A 211 -7.79 18.96 1.75
CA ARG A 211 -7.07 20.02 2.46
C ARG A 211 -6.62 21.10 1.48
N ARG A 212 -7.05 22.34 1.74
CA ARG A 212 -6.53 23.53 1.06
C ARG A 212 -5.30 24.01 1.82
N TRP A 213 -4.16 24.00 1.16
CA TRP A 213 -2.88 24.39 1.74
C TRP A 213 -2.79 25.91 1.91
N ASN A 214 -2.33 26.36 3.07
CA ASN A 214 -1.83 27.72 3.21
C ASN A 214 -0.29 27.76 2.99
N LYS A 215 0.25 28.93 2.60
CA LYS A 215 1.70 29.06 2.29
C LYS A 215 2.60 28.75 3.49
N LYS A 216 2.12 28.93 4.72
CA LYS A 216 2.87 28.64 5.96
C LYS A 216 2.95 27.15 6.24
N GLU A 217 1.86 26.41 6.07
CA GLU A 217 1.81 24.95 6.20
C GLU A 217 2.66 24.27 5.12
N ALA A 218 2.63 24.76 3.88
CA ALA A 218 3.49 24.26 2.81
C ALA A 218 4.98 24.49 3.13
N ALA A 219 5.33 25.65 3.71
CA ALA A 219 6.69 25.93 4.16
C ALA A 219 7.09 25.08 5.38
N GLU A 220 6.17 24.82 6.31
CA GLU A 220 6.39 23.97 7.50
C GLU A 220 6.66 22.51 7.08
N VAL A 221 5.85 21.97 6.16
CA VAL A 221 6.07 20.63 5.58
C VAL A 221 7.35 20.60 4.75
N GLY A 222 7.59 21.61 3.90
CA GLY A 222 8.82 21.69 3.11
C GLY A 222 10.09 21.73 3.98
N ALA A 223 10.06 22.52 5.06
CA ALA A 223 11.17 22.61 6.01
C ALA A 223 11.40 21.29 6.76
N LEU A 224 10.33 20.56 7.10
CA LEU A 224 10.45 19.25 7.74
C LEU A 224 10.97 18.17 6.79
N LEU A 225 10.47 18.11 5.55
CA LEU A 225 10.99 17.18 4.56
C LEU A 225 12.47 17.47 4.28
N LEU A 226 12.85 18.75 4.16
CA LEU A 226 14.25 19.15 4.02
C LEU A 226 15.09 18.75 5.24
N LEU A 227 14.59 18.98 6.46
CA LEU A 227 15.27 18.59 7.69
C LEU A 227 15.45 17.06 7.77
N LEU A 228 14.45 16.29 7.36
CA LEU A 228 14.53 14.84 7.32
C LEU A 228 15.56 14.37 6.28
N VAL A 229 15.60 14.95 5.08
CA VAL A 229 16.64 14.65 4.08
C VAL A 229 18.03 14.95 4.63
N LEU A 230 18.20 16.11 5.28
CA LEU A 230 19.49 16.51 5.85
C LEU A 230 19.91 15.59 6.99
N LEU A 231 18.99 15.21 7.88
CA LEU A 231 19.26 14.29 8.99
C LEU A 231 19.56 12.87 8.48
N SER A 232 18.83 12.37 7.48
CA SER A 232 19.14 11.10 6.82
C SER A 232 20.55 11.14 6.21
N GLY A 233 20.89 12.21 5.49
CA GLY A 233 22.22 12.40 4.91
C GLY A 233 23.34 12.50 5.95
N VAL A 234 23.10 13.12 7.10
CA VAL A 234 24.10 13.23 8.18
C VAL A 234 24.30 11.90 8.91
N VAL A 235 23.23 11.16 9.19
CA VAL A 235 23.28 9.91 9.97
C VAL A 235 23.75 8.72 9.12
N PHE A 236 23.31 8.64 7.86
CA PHE A 236 23.58 7.51 6.97
C PHE A 236 24.61 7.80 5.87
N GLY A 237 24.93 9.08 5.58
CA GLY A 237 25.91 9.47 4.55
C GLY A 237 27.38 9.29 4.94
N GLY A 238 27.67 8.58 6.03
CA GLY A 238 29.05 8.19 6.38
C GLY A 238 29.89 9.29 7.04
N TRP A 239 29.29 10.31 7.66
CA TRP A 239 30.06 11.34 8.38
C TRP A 239 30.81 10.69 9.57
N PRO A 240 32.16 10.80 9.65
CA PRO A 240 32.96 10.05 10.62
C PRO A 240 32.61 10.31 12.10
N ALA A 241 31.99 11.45 12.40
CA ALA A 241 31.63 11.85 13.76
C ALA A 241 30.26 11.33 14.24
N VAL A 242 29.39 10.85 13.34
CA VAL A 242 27.97 10.52 13.64
C VAL A 242 27.57 9.16 13.06
N SER A 243 28.54 8.32 12.71
CA SER A 243 28.24 7.01 12.12
C SER A 243 27.40 6.15 13.08
N ALA A 244 26.22 5.73 12.60
CA ALA A 244 25.25 4.89 13.33
C ALA A 244 25.80 3.52 13.79
N ARG A 245 27.03 3.17 13.42
CA ARG A 245 27.70 1.94 13.88
C ARG A 245 27.94 1.90 15.40
N ASN A 246 28.05 3.06 16.07
CA ASN A 246 28.49 3.13 17.47
C ASN A 246 27.50 3.78 18.46
N TYR A 247 26.37 4.35 18.01
CA TYR A 247 25.42 5.01 18.92
C TYR A 247 23.96 4.79 18.48
N PRO A 248 23.00 4.63 19.42
CA PRO A 248 21.57 4.50 19.13
C PRO A 248 20.94 5.86 18.78
N ILE A 249 21.61 6.67 17.96
CA ILE A 249 21.11 7.95 17.44
C ILE A 249 19.85 7.74 16.60
N ALA A 250 19.67 6.54 16.03
CA ALA A 250 18.44 6.14 15.36
C ALA A 250 17.19 6.25 16.26
N LEU A 251 17.31 6.22 17.61
CA LEU A 251 16.17 6.41 18.51
C LEU A 251 15.69 7.87 18.57
N ILE A 252 16.52 8.86 18.20
CA ILE A 252 16.13 10.28 18.14
C ILE A 252 15.07 10.53 17.07
N PHE A 253 15.05 9.67 16.04
CA PHE A 253 14.02 9.69 15.02
C PHE A 253 12.64 9.32 15.57
N GLY A 254 12.56 8.50 16.63
CA GLY A 254 11.29 8.10 17.25
C GLY A 254 10.46 9.32 17.68
N PRO A 255 10.96 10.20 18.55
CA PRO A 255 10.29 11.44 18.94
C PRO A 255 9.94 12.36 17.77
N VAL A 256 10.82 12.48 16.75
CA VAL A 256 10.56 13.33 15.57
C VAL A 256 9.45 12.76 14.68
N VAL A 257 9.42 11.44 14.50
CA VAL A 257 8.36 10.72 13.77
C VAL A 257 7.05 10.78 14.53
N ILE A 258 7.08 10.60 15.85
CA ILE A 258 5.91 10.71 16.71
C ILE A 258 5.37 12.15 16.68
N TRP A 259 6.24 13.15 16.79
CA TRP A 259 5.87 14.57 16.68
C TRP A 259 5.25 14.89 15.32
N THR A 260 5.86 14.42 14.22
CA THR A 260 5.30 14.63 12.88
C THR A 260 3.96 13.90 12.69
N ALA A 261 3.77 12.71 13.28
CA ALA A 261 2.49 12.01 13.28
C ALA A 261 1.38 12.73 14.05
N PHE A 262 1.71 13.44 15.14
CA PHE A 262 0.73 14.23 15.90
C PHE A 262 0.45 15.60 15.29
N ARG A 263 1.42 16.19 14.61
CA ARG A 263 1.33 17.55 14.08
C ARG A 263 0.77 17.62 12.66
N PHE A 264 1.04 16.59 11.86
CA PHE A 264 0.74 16.59 10.42
C PHE A 264 -0.30 15.53 10.05
N THR A 265 -0.86 15.68 8.86
CA THR A 265 -1.75 14.69 8.27
C THR A 265 -0.99 13.44 7.86
N GLN A 266 -1.71 12.32 7.74
CA GLN A 266 -1.14 11.01 7.40
C GLN A 266 -0.24 11.04 6.15
N ARG A 267 -0.58 11.86 5.15
CA ARG A 267 0.24 12.06 3.92
C ARG A 267 1.64 12.57 4.22
N GLU A 268 1.71 13.59 5.06
CA GLU A 268 2.95 14.28 5.42
C GLU A 268 3.81 13.36 6.29
N THR A 269 3.20 12.63 7.23
CA THR A 269 3.88 11.60 8.04
C THR A 269 4.44 10.47 7.17
N ALA A 270 3.67 9.95 6.22
CA ALA A 270 4.14 8.90 5.31
C ALA A 270 5.30 9.37 4.42
N THR A 271 5.26 10.63 3.96
CA THR A 271 6.35 11.23 3.18
C THR A 271 7.60 11.41 4.03
N GLY A 272 7.46 11.81 5.30
CA GLY A 272 8.57 11.90 6.23
C GLY A 272 9.22 10.55 6.51
N ILE A 273 8.42 9.50 6.76
CA ILE A 273 8.91 8.13 6.93
C ILE A 273 9.66 7.65 5.69
N PHE A 274 9.14 7.93 4.49
CA PHE A 274 9.82 7.59 3.23
C PHE A 274 11.20 8.25 3.13
N ILE A 275 11.30 9.56 3.41
CA ILE A 275 12.58 10.29 3.37
C ILE A 275 13.58 9.77 4.41
N MET A 276 13.09 9.34 5.58
CA MET A 276 13.93 8.78 6.63
C MET A 276 14.44 7.38 6.31
N SER A 277 13.73 6.67 5.43
CA SER A 277 14.06 5.30 5.03
C SER A 277 14.88 5.23 3.73
N ALA A 278 15.11 6.38 3.07
CA ALA A 278 15.90 6.53 1.84
C ALA A 278 17.35 6.91 2.17
#